data_AF-K1XPH0-F1
#
_entry.id   AF-K1XPH0-F1
#
_cell.length_a   1.000
_cell.length_b   1.000
_cell.length_c   1.000
_cell.angle_alpha   90.00
_cell.angle_beta   90.00
_cell.angle_gamma   90.00
#
_symmetry.space_group_name_H-M   'P 1'
#
loop_
_entity.id
_entity.type
_entity.pdbx_description
1 polymer ?
#
loop_
_entity_poly.entity_id
_entity_poly.type
_entity_poly.pdbx_seq_one_letter_code
_entity_poly.pdbx_strand_id
1 'polypeptide(L)'
;MKITELIEIVNKNIDSLEFSSLIAAHIESPDYMPYNDHSQIREFISNNIQLKNNEEIIRNSYSILQDNPIDIESHILIAMAAKRLNKISLHNAHNFIASNLIDQILKSGDGRDFSTAYNIFYPQDQIAMFSFFKKYPIDRINQEKNERYYDIYVFQDNEKMYFDVTVLFKYIINNADKLEEVK
;
A
#
# COMPACT_ATOMS: atom_id res chain seq x y z
N MET A 1 2.04 13.68 -6.15
CA MET A 1 1.93 14.16 -4.74
C MET A 1 3.21 13.74 -4.03
N LYS A 2 3.78 14.57 -3.17
CA LYS A 2 4.94 14.22 -2.34
C LYS A 2 4.51 13.88 -0.91
N ILE A 3 5.29 13.07 -0.20
CA ILE A 3 5.03 12.75 1.22
C ILE A 3 4.94 13.99 2.12
N THR A 4 5.75 15.01 1.86
CA THR A 4 5.69 16.28 2.62
C THR A 4 4.35 16.98 2.44
N GLU A 5 3.79 16.97 1.22
CA GLU A 5 2.48 17.55 0.92
C GLU A 5 1.37 16.76 1.61
N LEU A 6 1.44 15.43 1.59
CA LEU A 6 0.47 14.57 2.27
C LEU A 6 0.44 14.83 3.78
N ILE A 7 1.61 14.88 4.43
CA ILE A 7 1.71 15.18 5.86
C ILE A 7 1.16 16.58 6.16
N GLU A 8 1.43 17.57 5.30
CA GLU A 8 0.92 18.92 5.47
C GLU A 8 -0.62 18.97 5.35
N ILE A 9 -1.19 18.28 4.36
CA ILE A 9 -2.65 18.17 4.15
C ILE A 9 -3.30 17.53 5.38
N VAL A 10 -2.75 16.42 5.87
CA VAL A 10 -3.23 15.70 7.06
C VAL A 10 -3.20 16.59 8.29
N ASN A 11 -2.11 17.32 8.51
CA ASN A 11 -1.99 18.21 9.67
C ASN A 11 -2.95 19.40 9.62
N LYS A 12 -3.34 19.87 8.42
CA LYS A 12 -4.24 21.02 8.24
C LYS A 12 -5.72 20.65 8.25
N ASN A 13 -6.08 19.44 7.83
CA ASN A 13 -7.47 19.05 7.54
C ASN A 13 -7.86 17.70 8.13
N ILE A 14 -7.33 17.34 9.30
CA ILE A 14 -7.49 15.99 9.88
C ILE A 14 -8.96 15.53 9.98
N ASP A 15 -9.90 16.45 10.22
CA ASP A 15 -11.32 16.14 10.43
C ASP A 15 -12.16 16.10 9.14
N SER A 16 -11.63 16.57 8.00
CA SER A 16 -12.37 16.69 6.73
C SER A 16 -11.67 16.03 5.54
N LEU A 17 -10.58 15.28 5.79
CA LEU A 17 -9.77 14.70 4.74
C LEU A 17 -10.41 13.44 4.15
N GLU A 18 -10.81 13.52 2.89
CA GLU A 18 -11.28 12.38 2.10
C GLU A 18 -10.09 11.67 1.42
N PHE A 19 -9.60 10.59 2.05
CA PHE A 19 -8.49 9.79 1.52
C PHE A 19 -8.79 9.15 0.16
N SER A 20 -10.05 8.87 -0.17
CA SER A 20 -10.47 8.39 -1.48
C SER A 20 -10.06 9.36 -2.60
N SER A 21 -10.28 10.66 -2.38
CA SER A 21 -9.91 11.73 -3.32
C SER A 21 -8.39 11.86 -3.45
N LEU A 22 -7.64 11.70 -2.35
CA LEU A 22 -6.17 11.71 -2.39
C LEU A 22 -5.60 10.55 -3.19
N ILE A 23 -6.13 9.34 -2.98
CA ILE A 23 -5.73 8.15 -3.71
C ILE A 23 -6.03 8.32 -5.20
N ALA A 24 -7.25 8.77 -5.56
CA ALA A 24 -7.63 9.03 -6.94
C ALA A 24 -6.69 10.06 -7.60
N ALA A 25 -6.45 11.20 -6.95
CA ALA A 25 -5.55 12.23 -7.46
C ALA A 25 -4.11 11.73 -7.63
N HIS A 26 -3.64 10.81 -6.77
CA HIS A 26 -2.31 10.23 -6.93
C HIS A 26 -2.25 9.23 -8.09
N ILE A 27 -3.24 8.35 -8.24
CA ILE A 27 -3.32 7.37 -9.34
C ILE A 27 -3.38 8.07 -10.70
N GLU A 28 -4.09 9.20 -10.79
CA GLU A 28 -4.20 9.99 -12.03
C GLU A 28 -2.95 10.84 -12.31
N SER A 29 -2.00 10.92 -11.37
CA SER A 29 -0.80 11.72 -11.55
C SER A 29 0.21 11.06 -12.49
N PRO A 30 0.98 11.84 -13.28
CA PRO A 30 2.04 11.29 -14.15
C PRO A 30 3.13 10.51 -13.40
N ASP A 31 3.29 10.77 -12.09
CA ASP A 31 4.27 10.14 -11.22
C ASP A 31 3.80 8.79 -10.66
N TYR A 32 2.57 8.36 -10.96
CA TYR A 32 2.05 7.09 -10.49
C TYR A 32 2.83 5.92 -11.12
N MET A 33 3.56 5.19 -10.29
CA MET A 33 4.37 4.04 -10.70
C MET A 33 4.20 2.87 -9.72
N PRO A 34 3.12 2.08 -9.84
CA PRO A 34 2.75 1.07 -8.86
C PRO A 34 3.70 -0.14 -8.80
N TYR A 35 4.58 -0.30 -9.80
CA TYR A 35 5.55 -1.40 -9.89
C TYR A 35 7.00 -0.93 -9.70
N ASN A 36 7.21 0.20 -9.03
CA ASN A 36 8.57 0.63 -8.71
C ASN A 36 9.27 -0.42 -7.84
N ASP A 37 10.51 -0.79 -8.19
CA ASP A 37 11.25 -1.80 -7.46
C ASP A 37 11.89 -1.21 -6.20
N HIS A 38 11.28 -1.50 -5.05
CA HIS A 38 11.81 -1.18 -3.73
C HIS A 38 12.34 -2.41 -2.98
N SER A 39 12.55 -3.54 -3.67
CA SER A 39 12.92 -4.83 -3.06
C SER A 39 14.17 -4.72 -2.17
N GLN A 40 15.23 -4.06 -2.65
CA GLN A 40 16.48 -3.86 -1.90
C GLN A 40 16.26 -3.02 -0.63
N ILE A 41 15.43 -1.97 -0.72
CA ILE A 41 15.11 -1.11 0.43
C ILE A 41 14.28 -1.90 1.44
N ARG A 42 13.31 -2.70 0.99
CA ARG A 42 12.49 -3.55 1.87
C ARG A 42 13.32 -4.64 2.54
N GLU A 43 14.27 -5.25 1.83
CA GLU A 43 15.23 -6.20 2.42
C GLU A 43 16.08 -5.53 3.50
N PHE A 44 16.59 -4.32 3.22
CA PHE A 44 17.35 -3.54 4.21
C PHE A 44 16.51 -3.21 5.44
N ILE A 45 15.25 -2.79 5.27
CA ILE A 45 14.34 -2.53 6.39
C ILE A 45 14.11 -3.80 7.21
N SER A 46 13.87 -4.94 6.56
CA SER A 46 13.67 -6.24 7.22
C SER A 46 14.87 -6.60 8.12
N ASN A 47 16.09 -6.43 7.62
CA ASN A 47 17.32 -6.64 8.39
C ASN A 47 17.42 -5.67 9.59
N ASN A 48 17.04 -4.39 9.41
CA ASN A 48 17.10 -3.39 10.48
C ASN A 48 16.00 -3.59 11.55
N ILE A 49 14.87 -4.20 11.20
CA ILE A 49 13.85 -4.63 12.18
C ILE A 49 14.47 -5.63 13.17
N GLN A 50 15.25 -6.60 12.67
CA GLN A 50 15.94 -7.57 13.52
C GLN A 50 16.98 -6.90 14.42
N LEU A 51 17.71 -5.92 13.88
CA LEU A 51 18.72 -5.14 14.60
C LEU A 51 18.13 -4.03 15.50
N LYS A 52 16.80 -3.84 15.49
CA LYS A 52 16.09 -2.77 16.22
C LYS A 52 16.61 -1.35 15.93
N ASN A 53 17.16 -1.14 14.73
CA ASN A 53 17.67 0.16 14.31
C ASN A 53 16.51 1.04 13.80
N ASN A 54 15.80 1.68 14.73
CA ASN A 54 14.56 2.39 14.43
C ASN A 54 14.78 3.63 13.57
N GLU A 55 15.91 4.32 13.71
CA GLU A 55 16.30 5.46 12.87
C GLU A 55 16.43 5.05 11.40
N GLU A 56 17.08 3.91 11.15
CA GLU A 56 17.24 3.38 9.80
C GLU A 56 15.92 2.92 9.20
N ILE A 57 15.04 2.30 10.00
CA ILE A 57 13.69 1.95 9.53
C ILE A 57 12.95 3.21 9.07
N ILE A 58 12.97 4.29 9.86
CA ILE A 58 12.33 5.56 9.49
C ILE A 58 12.93 6.11 8.20
N ARG A 59 14.26 6.18 8.10
CA ARG A 59 14.97 6.75 6.94
C ARG A 59 14.63 6.01 5.64
N ASN A 60 14.71 4.68 5.65
CA ASN A 60 14.48 3.88 4.45
C ASN A 60 13.00 3.83 4.06
N SER A 61 12.10 3.80 5.05
CA SER A 61 10.65 3.90 4.79
C SER A 61 10.29 5.26 4.16
N TYR A 62 10.93 6.35 4.60
CA TYR A 62 10.73 7.65 3.95
C TYR A 62 11.23 7.68 2.51
N SER A 63 12.27 6.91 2.16
CA SER A 63 12.73 6.78 0.77
C SER A 63 11.64 6.20 -0.12
N ILE A 64 10.95 5.15 0.35
CA ILE A 64 9.80 4.56 -0.36
C ILE A 64 8.68 5.60 -0.50
N LEU A 65 8.39 6.35 0.58
CA LEU A 65 7.34 7.37 0.57
C LEU A 65 7.62 8.58 -0.35
N GLN A 66 8.86 8.81 -0.77
CA GLN A 66 9.14 9.84 -1.79
C GLN A 66 8.53 9.46 -3.14
N ASP A 67 8.56 8.17 -3.48
CA ASP A 67 8.05 7.65 -4.75
C ASP A 67 6.57 7.25 -4.64
N ASN A 68 6.18 6.68 -3.50
CA ASN A 68 4.81 6.27 -3.20
C ASN A 68 4.37 6.83 -1.85
N PRO A 69 3.84 8.07 -1.78
CA PRO A 69 3.40 8.68 -0.54
C PRO A 69 2.27 7.96 0.19
N ILE A 70 1.60 7.00 -0.46
CA ILE A 70 0.49 6.24 0.13
C ILE A 70 0.86 4.77 0.39
N ASP A 71 2.16 4.45 0.45
CA ASP A 71 2.64 3.12 0.83
C ASP A 71 2.29 2.80 2.30
N ILE A 72 1.28 1.96 2.49
CA ILE A 72 0.72 1.61 3.80
C ILE A 72 1.79 0.99 4.71
N GLU A 73 2.59 0.06 4.19
CA GLU A 73 3.64 -0.62 4.96
C GLU A 73 4.68 0.37 5.50
N SER A 74 5.17 1.28 4.65
CA SER A 74 6.13 2.31 5.06
C SER A 74 5.57 3.23 6.15
N HIS A 75 4.30 3.61 6.08
CA HIS A 75 3.66 4.38 7.15
C HIS A 75 3.58 3.60 8.47
N ILE A 76 3.20 2.33 8.43
CA ILE A 76 3.16 1.46 9.62
C ILE A 76 4.56 1.35 10.24
N LEU A 77 5.58 1.10 9.42
CA LEU A 77 6.97 0.95 9.85
C LEU A 77 7.50 2.22 10.52
N ILE A 78 7.26 3.39 9.92
CA ILE A 78 7.62 4.68 10.52
C ILE A 78 6.88 4.88 11.85
N ALA A 79 5.56 4.63 11.88
CA ALA A 79 4.78 4.79 13.10
C ALA A 79 5.30 3.89 14.24
N MET A 80 5.65 2.64 13.94
CA MET A 80 6.21 1.69 14.90
C MET A 80 7.59 2.13 15.42
N ALA A 81 8.50 2.48 14.51
CA ALA A 81 9.85 2.93 14.86
C ALA A 81 9.82 4.26 15.64
N ALA A 82 8.98 5.21 15.24
CA ALA A 82 8.79 6.48 15.91
C ALA A 82 8.28 6.31 17.35
N LYS A 83 7.32 5.39 17.57
CA LYS A 83 6.82 5.06 18.91
C LYS A 83 7.94 4.53 19.81
N ARG A 84 8.81 3.66 19.30
CA ARG A 84 9.96 3.11 20.05
C ARG A 84 11.00 4.16 20.42
N LEU A 85 11.12 5.21 19.61
CA LEU A 85 12.01 6.36 19.84
C LEU A 85 11.33 7.52 20.60
N ASN A 86 10.11 7.33 21.12
CA ASN A 86 9.30 8.36 21.77
C ASN A 86 9.04 9.62 20.90
N LYS A 87 9.06 9.47 19.57
CA LYS A 87 8.72 10.54 18.60
C LYS A 87 7.21 10.57 18.35
N ILE A 88 6.44 11.01 19.35
CA ILE A 88 4.96 10.88 19.39
C ILE A 88 4.27 11.57 18.21
N SER A 89 4.66 12.78 17.84
CA SER A 89 4.05 13.50 16.70
C SER A 89 4.21 12.72 15.39
N LEU A 90 5.41 12.19 15.13
CA LEU A 90 5.71 11.37 13.96
C LEU A 90 4.91 10.06 13.96
N HIS A 91 4.81 9.41 15.13
CA HIS A 91 3.98 8.22 15.30
C HIS A 91 2.53 8.50 14.94
N ASN A 92 1.93 9.56 15.51
CA ASN A 92 0.52 9.87 15.32
C ASN A 92 0.19 10.18 13.86
N ALA A 93 1.02 11.00 13.19
CA ALA A 93 0.80 11.37 11.79
C ALA A 93 0.79 10.13 10.87
N HIS A 94 1.82 9.29 10.96
CA HIS A 94 1.91 8.11 10.09
C HIS A 94 0.91 7.02 10.46
N ASN A 95 0.60 6.85 11.74
CA ASN A 95 -0.45 5.92 12.17
C ASN A 95 -1.83 6.35 11.66
N PHE A 96 -2.13 7.66 11.70
CA PHE A 96 -3.37 8.21 11.17
C PHE A 96 -3.48 7.97 9.67
N ILE A 97 -2.41 8.25 8.90
CA ILE A 97 -2.38 8.02 7.45
C ILE A 97 -2.58 6.54 7.14
N ALA A 98 -1.80 5.64 7.74
CA ALA A 98 -1.90 4.20 7.50
C ALA A 98 -3.31 3.67 7.80
N SER A 99 -3.90 4.08 8.93
CA SER A 99 -5.24 3.63 9.33
C SER A 99 -6.29 4.07 8.31
N ASN A 100 -6.23 5.33 7.86
CA ASN A 100 -7.19 5.82 6.87
C ASN A 100 -7.02 5.16 5.49
N LEU A 101 -5.79 4.86 5.06
CA LEU A 101 -5.55 4.13 3.81
C LEU A 101 -6.12 2.70 3.87
N ILE A 102 -5.89 1.99 4.99
CA ILE A 102 -6.51 0.68 5.23
C ILE A 102 -8.03 0.79 5.24
N ASP A 103 -8.59 1.80 5.88
CA ASP A 103 -10.03 2.03 5.91
C ASP A 103 -10.60 2.27 4.50
N GLN A 104 -9.86 2.91 3.59
CA GLN A 104 -10.30 3.05 2.20
C GLN A 104 -10.37 1.70 1.47
N ILE A 105 -9.39 0.82 1.69
CA ILE A 105 -9.44 -0.54 1.15
C ILE A 105 -10.66 -1.27 1.75
N LEU A 106 -10.82 -1.23 3.07
CA LEU A 106 -11.93 -1.90 3.75
C LEU A 106 -13.32 -1.35 3.38
N LYS A 107 -13.43 -0.08 3.00
CA LYS A 107 -14.69 0.52 2.52
C LYS A 107 -15.09 0.06 1.12
N SER A 108 -14.14 -0.45 0.32
CA SER A 108 -14.43 -0.92 -1.04
C SER A 108 -15.22 -2.23 -1.09
N GLY A 109 -15.17 -3.05 -0.03
CA GLY A 109 -15.88 -4.32 0.04
C GLY A 109 -15.42 -5.19 1.21
N ASP A 110 -15.72 -6.49 1.17
CA ASP A 110 -15.33 -7.48 2.18
C ASP A 110 -14.41 -8.59 1.65
N GLY A 111 -14.04 -8.51 0.37
CA GLY A 111 -13.14 -9.42 -0.31
C GLY A 111 -13.67 -10.83 -0.49
N ARG A 112 -14.97 -11.10 -0.32
CA ARG A 112 -15.51 -12.47 -0.37
C ARG A 112 -15.85 -12.97 -1.76
N ASP A 113 -16.14 -12.05 -2.68
CA ASP A 113 -16.42 -12.36 -4.08
C ASP A 113 -16.05 -11.19 -5.02
N PHE A 114 -16.32 -11.34 -6.32
CA PHE A 114 -16.04 -10.31 -7.31
C PHE A 114 -16.80 -8.98 -7.11
N SER A 115 -17.99 -9.02 -6.48
CA SER A 115 -18.83 -7.84 -6.27
C SER A 115 -18.41 -7.02 -5.05
N THR A 116 -17.70 -7.66 -4.13
CA THR A 116 -17.23 -7.11 -2.86
C THR A 116 -15.70 -7.14 -2.75
N ALA A 117 -15.00 -7.34 -3.87
CA ALA A 117 -13.54 -7.41 -3.90
C ALA A 117 -12.91 -6.13 -3.34
N TYR A 118 -11.80 -6.27 -2.62
CA TYR A 118 -11.03 -5.14 -2.14
C TYR A 118 -10.37 -4.41 -3.32
N ASN A 119 -10.56 -3.11 -3.46
CA ASN A 119 -9.86 -2.32 -4.45
C ASN A 119 -8.38 -2.16 -4.06
N ILE A 120 -7.49 -2.54 -4.97
CA ILE A 120 -6.05 -2.49 -4.77
C ILE A 120 -5.43 -1.56 -5.80
N PHE A 121 -4.60 -0.63 -5.30
CA PHE A 121 -3.91 0.37 -6.11
C PHE A 121 -2.40 0.16 -6.12
N TYR A 122 -1.85 -0.60 -5.18
CA TYR A 122 -0.47 -1.07 -5.22
C TYR A 122 -0.37 -2.55 -4.89
N PRO A 123 0.53 -3.32 -5.54
CA PRO A 123 0.68 -4.74 -5.23
C PRO A 123 0.98 -5.02 -3.74
N GLN A 124 1.78 -4.16 -3.10
CA GLN A 124 2.11 -4.29 -1.69
C GLN A 124 0.92 -4.11 -0.73
N ASP A 125 -0.17 -3.45 -1.16
CA ASP A 125 -1.37 -3.31 -0.34
C ASP A 125 -1.98 -4.69 -0.06
N GLN A 126 -1.91 -5.63 -1.00
CA GLN A 126 -2.36 -7.01 -0.79
C GLN A 126 -1.59 -7.68 0.36
N ILE A 127 -0.27 -7.47 0.42
CA ILE A 127 0.60 -8.02 1.48
C ILE A 127 0.25 -7.40 2.84
N ALA A 128 -0.06 -6.10 2.88
CA ALA A 128 -0.53 -5.43 4.08
C ALA A 128 -1.87 -6.04 4.56
N MET A 129 -2.80 -6.35 3.64
CA MET A 129 -4.08 -6.98 3.98
C MET A 129 -3.91 -8.40 4.54
N PHE A 130 -2.99 -9.21 3.99
CA PHE A 130 -2.66 -10.53 4.54
C PHE A 130 -2.17 -10.45 5.99
N SER A 131 -1.30 -9.48 6.26
CA SER A 131 -0.78 -9.23 7.61
C SER A 131 -1.88 -8.75 8.56
N PHE A 132 -2.78 -7.87 8.08
CA PHE A 132 -3.93 -7.38 8.84
C PHE A 132 -4.88 -8.51 9.26
N PHE A 133 -5.21 -9.41 8.33
CA PHE A 133 -6.07 -10.57 8.60
C PHE A 133 -5.34 -11.77 9.21
N LYS A 134 -4.01 -11.70 9.33
CA LYS A 134 -3.13 -12.81 9.77
C LYS A 134 -3.33 -14.08 8.93
N LYS A 135 -3.46 -13.90 7.62
CA LYS A 135 -3.62 -14.99 6.66
C LYS A 135 -2.43 -15.04 5.71
N TYR A 136 -2.06 -16.25 5.31
CA TYR A 136 -0.94 -16.47 4.40
C TYR A 136 -1.44 -17.29 3.21
N PRO A 137 -1.43 -16.72 2.00
CA PRO A 137 -1.96 -17.43 0.84
C PRO A 137 -1.10 -18.64 0.50
N ILE A 138 -1.77 -19.70 0.07
CA ILE A 138 -1.13 -20.92 -0.46
C ILE A 138 -1.20 -21.00 -1.98
N ASP A 139 -2.09 -20.22 -2.60
CA ASP A 139 -2.26 -20.15 -4.05
C ASP A 139 -2.80 -18.78 -4.47
N ARG A 140 -2.64 -18.45 -5.76
CA ARG A 140 -3.13 -17.23 -6.39
C ARG A 140 -3.69 -17.55 -7.77
N ILE A 141 -4.89 -17.04 -8.04
CA ILE A 141 -5.58 -17.14 -9.32
C ILE A 141 -5.80 -15.73 -9.86
N ASN A 142 -5.41 -15.50 -11.10
CA ASN A 142 -5.73 -14.26 -11.81
C ASN A 142 -6.97 -14.49 -12.67
N GLN A 143 -7.95 -13.60 -12.59
CA GLN A 143 -9.19 -13.76 -13.34
C GLN A 143 -9.69 -12.42 -13.89
N GLU A 144 -10.06 -12.43 -15.18
CA GLU A 144 -10.82 -11.35 -15.80
C GLU A 144 -12.33 -11.65 -15.72
N LYS A 145 -13.12 -10.64 -15.37
CA LYS A 145 -14.59 -10.73 -15.35
C LYS A 145 -15.19 -9.34 -15.60
N ASN A 146 -16.04 -9.20 -16.61
CA ASN A 146 -16.72 -7.95 -16.95
C ASN A 146 -15.74 -6.76 -17.10
N GLU A 147 -14.66 -6.94 -17.87
CA GLU A 147 -13.63 -5.91 -18.12
C GLU A 147 -12.86 -5.44 -16.86
N ARG A 148 -12.98 -6.21 -15.77
CA ARG A 148 -12.23 -6.03 -14.54
C ARG A 148 -11.27 -7.18 -14.32
N TYR A 149 -10.16 -6.89 -13.66
CA TYR A 149 -9.10 -7.83 -13.37
C TYR A 149 -9.02 -8.08 -11.87
N TYR A 150 -8.93 -9.34 -11.49
CA TYR A 150 -8.95 -9.78 -10.12
C TYR A 150 -7.78 -10.69 -9.79
N ASP A 151 -7.14 -10.41 -8.66
CA ASP A 151 -6.29 -11.39 -7.98
C ASP A 151 -7.14 -12.08 -6.91
N ILE A 152 -7.14 -13.41 -6.93
CA ILE A 152 -7.86 -14.24 -5.97
C ILE A 152 -6.83 -15.08 -5.22
N TYR A 153 -6.69 -14.81 -3.93
CA TYR A 153 -5.77 -15.55 -3.08
C TYR A 153 -6.52 -16.65 -2.31
N VAL A 154 -5.97 -17.85 -2.29
CA VAL A 154 -6.51 -19.02 -1.60
C VAL A 154 -5.70 -19.28 -0.34
N PHE A 155 -6.38 -19.58 0.77
CA PHE A 155 -5.75 -19.84 2.08
C PHE A 155 -5.89 -21.30 2.51
N GLN A 156 -5.20 -21.69 3.59
CA GLN A 156 -5.12 -23.10 4.05
C GLN A 156 -6.48 -23.76 4.34
N ASP A 157 -7.48 -22.98 4.71
CA ASP A 157 -8.85 -23.41 4.98
C ASP A 157 -9.77 -23.40 3.73
N ASN A 158 -9.18 -23.25 2.54
CA ASN A 158 -9.86 -23.01 1.26
C ASN A 158 -10.68 -21.70 1.23
N GLU A 159 -10.52 -20.80 2.18
CA GLU A 159 -11.07 -19.46 2.06
C GLU A 159 -10.40 -18.72 0.90
N LYS A 160 -11.14 -17.82 0.28
CA LYS A 160 -10.66 -16.97 -0.81
C LYS A 160 -10.80 -15.50 -0.43
N MET A 161 -9.83 -14.71 -0.85
CA MET A 161 -9.91 -13.25 -0.79
C MET A 161 -9.74 -12.68 -2.19
N TYR A 162 -10.68 -11.84 -2.58
CA TYR A 162 -10.80 -11.25 -3.90
C TYR A 162 -10.32 -9.80 -3.86
N PHE A 163 -9.43 -9.46 -4.78
CA PHE A 163 -8.88 -8.13 -4.93
C PHE A 163 -9.13 -7.63 -6.35
N ASP A 164 -9.79 -6.49 -6.50
CA ASP A 164 -9.91 -5.79 -7.77
C ASP A 164 -8.59 -5.05 -8.04
N VAL A 165 -7.85 -5.56 -9.03
CA VAL A 165 -6.55 -5.03 -9.47
C VAL A 165 -6.66 -4.37 -10.83
N THR A 166 -7.86 -3.93 -11.23
CA THR A 166 -8.12 -3.35 -12.55
C THR A 166 -7.24 -2.15 -12.85
N VAL A 167 -7.03 -1.26 -11.86
CA VAL A 167 -6.15 -0.09 -12.01
C VAL A 167 -4.71 -0.52 -12.30
N LEU A 168 -4.22 -1.50 -11.55
CA LEU A 168 -2.88 -2.07 -11.69
C LEU A 168 -2.66 -2.75 -13.05
N PHE A 169 -3.66 -3.49 -13.53
CA PHE A 169 -3.56 -4.18 -14.81
C PHE A 169 -3.63 -3.20 -15.99
N LYS A 170 -4.52 -2.20 -15.92
CA LYS A 170 -4.60 -1.13 -16.91
C LYS A 170 -3.30 -0.33 -17.00
N TYR A 171 -2.63 -0.10 -15.86
CA TYR A 171 -1.31 0.53 -15.85
C TYR A 171 -0.30 -0.27 -16.69
N ILE A 172 -0.25 -1.60 -16.52
CA ILE A 172 0.64 -2.47 -17.31
C ILE A 172 0.30 -2.37 -18.80
N ILE A 173 -0.97 -2.54 -19.17
CA ILE A 173 -1.39 -2.49 -20.59
C ILE A 173 -0.97 -1.17 -21.23
N ASN A 174 -1.20 -0.05 -20.54
CA ASN A 174 -0.93 1.28 -21.07
C ASN A 174 0.58 1.65 -21.08
N ASN A 175 1.42 0.87 -20.40
CA ASN A 175 2.86 1.13 -20.27
C ASN A 175 3.71 -0.10 -20.64
N ALA A 176 3.16 -1.07 -21.39
CA ALA A 176 3.84 -2.32 -21.71
C ALA A 176 5.21 -2.09 -22.36
N ASP A 177 5.30 -1.14 -23.28
CA ASP A 177 6.55 -0.78 -23.98
C ASP A 177 7.63 -0.22 -23.03
N LYS A 178 7.24 0.40 -21.90
CA LYS A 178 8.16 1.00 -20.92
C LYS A 178 8.64 0.00 -19.87
N LEU A 179 7.91 -1.10 -19.67
CA LEU A 179 8.24 -2.12 -18.66
C LEU A 179 9.28 -3.13 -19.15
N GLU A 180 9.52 -3.23 -20.47
CA GLU A 180 10.56 -4.09 -21.02
C GLU A 180 11.99 -3.53 -20.84
N GLU A 181 12.15 -2.22 -20.63
CA GLU A 181 13.45 -1.56 -20.45
C GLU A 181 14.02 -1.64 -19.01
N VAL A 182 13.24 -2.17 -18.04
CA VAL A 182 13.62 -2.26 -16.61
C VAL A 182 14.15 -3.66 -16.23
N LYS A 183 14.61 -4.46 -17.22
CA LYS A 183 15.24 -5.79 -16.97
C LYS A 183 16.74 -5.73 -16.83
#